data_AF-A0A9P7VAU9-F1
#
_entry.id   AF-A0A9P7VAU9-F1
#
_cell.length_a   1.000
_cell.length_b   1.000
_cell.length_c   1.000
_cell.angle_alpha   90.00
_cell.angle_beta   90.00
_cell.angle_gamma   90.00
#
_symmetry.space_group_name_H-M   'P 1'
#
loop_
_entity.id
_entity.type
_entity.pdbx_description
1 polymer ?
#
loop_
_entity_poly.entity_id
_entity_poly.type
_entity_poly.pdbx_seq_one_letter_code
_entity_poly.pdbx_strand_id
1 'polypeptide(L)'
;MDLDPQGKIDVEYLNLRMDQFATIQPHDSPIGLYAIVKNGQDIQVKKNAMTLLIQNYKHLVPRFRSNSSVLIIVNETNIRHSGTYSEQSELTPPLESYLYSDSSDDILVPIENSIISDVTENASINSISNFPKYLVDNGTAAGDTESTSKQLKRQIDNLAYAVFMLKNKVTKLLQYYDSITNTNNNNNNNNNNNNNNNNNNNNNITSNRNKINRLTVQLANKINAFQSQQQNQENQHNTTQLQFLQLSLLTDQVQALRMLQSRIKTLMAQEVITSTR
;
A
#
# COMPACT_ATOMS: atom_id res chain seq x y z
N MET A 1 -23.20 6.30 9.69
CA MET A 1 -24.62 6.20 9.34
C MET A 1 -25.03 4.81 9.76
N ASP A 2 -25.60 4.66 10.95
CA ASP A 2 -26.11 3.35 11.36
C ASP A 2 -27.33 3.08 10.49
N LEU A 3 -27.23 2.03 9.67
CA LEU A 3 -28.39 1.56 8.93
C LEU A 3 -29.44 1.15 9.97
N ASP A 4 -30.70 1.51 9.73
CA ASP A 4 -31.85 0.87 10.40
C ASP A 4 -31.60 -0.66 10.40
N PRO A 5 -32.02 -1.44 11.43
CA PRO A 5 -32.01 -2.90 11.36
C PRO A 5 -32.53 -3.51 10.03
N GLN A 6 -33.32 -2.76 9.24
CA GLN A 6 -33.75 -3.12 7.88
C GLN A 6 -32.80 -2.72 6.73
N GLY A 7 -31.66 -2.08 7.00
CA GLY A 7 -30.70 -1.66 5.99
C GLY A 7 -31.07 -0.36 5.25
N LYS A 8 -32.08 0.40 5.69
CA LYS A 8 -32.56 1.58 4.95
C LYS A 8 -31.68 2.81 5.20
N ILE A 9 -31.34 3.52 4.13
CA ILE A 9 -30.76 4.87 4.15
C ILE A 9 -31.91 5.88 4.21
N ASP A 10 -31.83 6.80 5.17
CA ASP A 10 -32.71 7.97 5.27
C ASP A 10 -32.38 8.95 4.14
N VAL A 11 -33.26 9.02 3.15
CA VAL A 11 -33.11 9.84 1.93
C VAL A 11 -33.19 11.33 2.25
N GLU A 12 -34.05 11.71 3.19
CA GLU A 12 -34.23 13.12 3.56
C GLU A 12 -32.96 13.65 4.22
N TYR A 13 -32.42 12.89 5.19
CA TYR A 13 -31.15 13.21 5.82
C TYR A 13 -30.00 13.24 4.80
N LEU A 14 -29.95 12.27 3.87
CA LEU A 14 -28.92 12.22 2.85
C LEU A 14 -28.96 13.47 1.95
N ASN A 15 -30.14 13.86 1.47
CA ASN A 15 -30.31 15.07 0.66
C ASN A 15 -29.91 16.33 1.42
N LEU A 16 -30.34 16.46 2.68
CA LEU A 16 -29.94 17.58 3.54
C LEU A 16 -28.42 17.69 3.68
N ARG A 17 -27.72 16.55 3.88
CA ARG A 17 -26.24 16.54 3.95
C ARG A 17 -25.58 16.87 2.62
N MET A 18 -26.13 16.41 1.51
CA MET A 18 -25.62 16.77 0.18
C MET A 18 -25.73 18.28 -0.10
N ASP A 19 -26.81 18.93 0.34
CA ASP A 19 -26.98 20.38 0.18
C ASP A 19 -26.02 21.18 1.06
N GLN A 20 -25.83 20.75 2.31
CA GLN A 20 -24.84 21.34 3.21
C GLN A 20 -23.42 21.19 2.64
N PHE A 21 -23.07 20.01 2.13
CA PHE A 21 -21.76 19.75 1.57
C PHE A 21 -21.49 20.57 0.31
N ALA A 22 -22.46 20.65 -0.61
CA ALA A 22 -22.36 21.48 -1.82
C ALA A 22 -22.21 22.98 -1.51
N THR A 23 -22.64 23.43 -0.33
CA THR A 23 -22.43 24.82 0.11
C THR A 23 -20.97 25.09 0.49
N ILE A 24 -20.27 24.09 1.04
CA ILE A 24 -18.88 24.21 1.51
C ILE A 24 -17.89 23.86 0.39
N GLN A 25 -18.18 22.81 -0.39
CA GLN A 25 -17.34 22.28 -1.46
C GLN A 25 -18.19 22.08 -2.74
N PRO A 26 -18.52 23.16 -3.47
CA PRO A 26 -19.44 23.09 -4.62
C PRO A 26 -18.89 22.31 -5.82
N HIS A 27 -17.58 22.05 -5.86
CA HIS A 27 -16.92 21.31 -6.93
C HIS A 27 -16.92 19.79 -6.70
N ASP A 28 -17.20 19.35 -5.48
CA ASP A 28 -17.16 17.95 -5.12
C ASP A 28 -18.55 17.33 -5.29
N SER A 29 -18.59 16.14 -5.90
CA SER A 29 -19.82 15.40 -6.15
C SER A 29 -19.75 14.03 -5.48
N PRO A 30 -20.88 13.50 -4.98
CA PRO A 30 -20.91 12.18 -4.40
C PRO A 30 -20.63 11.13 -5.48
N ILE A 31 -19.59 10.33 -5.28
CA ILE A 31 -19.17 9.31 -6.25
C ILE A 31 -19.70 7.91 -5.93
N GLY A 32 -20.21 7.67 -4.73
CA GLY A 32 -20.51 6.31 -4.30
C GLY A 32 -20.87 6.13 -2.82
N LEU A 33 -20.82 4.88 -2.38
CA LEU A 33 -21.08 4.45 -0.99
C LEU A 33 -19.92 3.62 -0.47
N TYR A 34 -19.75 3.57 0.85
CA TYR A 34 -18.82 2.65 1.49
C TYR A 34 -19.51 1.79 2.54
N ALA A 35 -18.95 0.62 2.79
CA ALA A 35 -19.38 -0.29 3.84
C ALA A 35 -18.20 -0.77 4.67
N ILE A 36 -18.39 -0.80 5.98
CA ILE A 36 -17.43 -1.38 6.92
C ILE A 36 -17.84 -2.84 7.19
N VAL A 37 -16.91 -3.77 6.97
CA VAL A 37 -17.06 -5.19 7.28
C VAL A 37 -16.33 -5.47 8.58
N LYS A 38 -17.08 -5.96 9.57
CA LYS A 38 -16.56 -6.31 10.90
C LYS A 38 -16.04 -7.75 10.92
N ASN A 39 -15.31 -8.10 11.97
CA ASN A 39 -14.80 -9.46 12.15
C ASN A 39 -15.91 -10.52 12.12
N GLY A 40 -15.68 -11.61 11.39
CA GLY A 40 -16.62 -12.71 11.21
C GLY A 40 -17.77 -12.44 10.23
N GLN A 41 -17.84 -11.26 9.60
CA GLN A 41 -18.83 -10.98 8.57
C GLN A 41 -18.35 -11.44 7.19
N ASP A 42 -19.25 -12.05 6.42
CA ASP A 42 -18.97 -12.43 5.04
C ASP A 42 -18.97 -11.19 4.14
N ILE A 43 -17.81 -10.93 3.51
CA ILE A 43 -17.60 -9.83 2.57
C ILE A 43 -18.57 -9.93 1.39
N GLN A 44 -18.88 -11.13 0.89
CA GLN A 44 -19.78 -11.31 -0.25
C GLN A 44 -21.22 -10.95 0.09
N VAL A 45 -21.68 -11.34 1.28
CA VAL A 45 -23.01 -10.93 1.78
C VAL A 45 -23.09 -9.40 1.87
N LYS A 46 -22.02 -8.74 2.35
CA LYS A 46 -21.98 -7.28 2.42
C LYS A 46 -21.97 -6.63 1.03
N LYS A 47 -21.23 -7.18 0.07
CA LYS A 47 -21.21 -6.71 -1.33
C LYS A 47 -22.60 -6.75 -1.93
N ASN A 48 -23.28 -7.90 -1.85
CA ASN A 48 -24.64 -8.07 -2.39
C ASN A 48 -25.64 -7.09 -1.76
N ALA A 49 -25.59 -6.92 -0.43
CA ALA A 49 -26.44 -5.96 0.26
C ALA A 49 -26.18 -4.52 -0.20
N MET A 50 -24.92 -4.13 -0.39
CA MET A 50 -24.57 -2.80 -0.86
C MET A 50 -24.93 -2.56 -2.33
N THR A 51 -24.81 -3.57 -3.19
CA THR A 51 -25.28 -3.50 -4.59
C THR A 51 -26.77 -3.19 -4.65
N LEU A 52 -27.57 -3.92 -3.85
CA LEU A 52 -29.02 -3.70 -3.79
C LEU A 52 -29.36 -2.30 -3.25
N LEU A 53 -28.59 -1.79 -2.28
CA LEU A 53 -28.74 -0.41 -1.80
C LEU A 53 -28.44 0.59 -2.92
N ILE A 54 -27.31 0.46 -3.62
CA ILE A 54 -26.96 1.35 -4.73
C ILE A 54 -28.08 1.38 -5.78
N GLN A 55 -28.62 0.21 -6.15
CA GLN A 55 -29.75 0.08 -7.07
C GLN A 55 -30.98 0.86 -6.60
N ASN A 56 -31.39 0.66 -5.35
CA ASN A 56 -32.59 1.31 -4.80
C ASN A 56 -32.44 2.83 -4.70
N TYR A 57 -31.23 3.33 -4.39
CA TYR A 57 -31.01 4.75 -4.11
C TYR A 57 -30.58 5.58 -5.31
N LYS A 58 -30.06 4.95 -6.38
CA LYS A 58 -29.63 5.67 -7.59
C LYS A 58 -30.75 6.50 -8.22
N HIS A 59 -31.99 6.00 -8.16
CA HIS A 59 -33.16 6.72 -8.68
C HIS A 59 -33.67 7.81 -7.74
N LEU A 60 -33.44 7.67 -6.43
CA LEU A 60 -33.97 8.54 -5.39
C LEU A 60 -33.13 9.80 -5.17
N VAL A 61 -31.84 9.74 -5.49
CA VAL A 61 -30.92 10.85 -5.30
C VAL A 61 -30.36 11.29 -6.66
N PRO A 62 -30.92 12.35 -7.28
CA PRO A 62 -30.54 12.80 -8.62
C PRO A 62 -29.04 13.09 -8.80
N ARG A 63 -28.30 13.35 -7.71
CA ARG A 63 -26.86 13.59 -7.74
C ARG A 63 -26.02 12.33 -7.93
N PHE A 64 -26.58 11.13 -7.78
CA PHE A 64 -25.93 9.85 -8.13
C PHE A 64 -26.19 9.41 -9.58
N ARG A 65 -26.74 10.28 -10.43
CA ARG A 65 -27.09 9.96 -11.82
C ARG A 65 -25.90 9.76 -12.76
N SER A 66 -24.66 9.79 -12.27
CA SER A 66 -23.55 9.29 -13.08
C SER A 66 -23.82 7.82 -13.44
N ASN A 67 -23.49 7.43 -14.67
CA ASN A 67 -23.66 6.07 -15.16
C ASN A 67 -22.89 5.03 -14.33
N SER A 68 -22.03 5.47 -13.41
CA SER A 68 -21.30 4.59 -12.51
C SER A 68 -21.26 5.16 -11.09
N SER A 69 -21.30 4.26 -10.11
CA SER A 69 -21.14 4.57 -8.69
C SER A 69 -20.04 3.69 -8.10
N VAL A 70 -19.23 4.24 -7.22
CA VAL A 70 -18.14 3.51 -6.56
C VAL A 70 -18.68 2.86 -5.28
N LEU A 71 -18.41 1.57 -5.09
CA LEU A 71 -18.61 0.87 -3.83
C LEU A 71 -17.26 0.60 -3.19
N ILE A 72 -17.06 1.09 -1.97
CA ILE A 72 -15.84 0.86 -1.19
C ILE A 72 -16.15 -0.08 -0.03
N ILE A 73 -15.42 -1.18 0.08
CA ILE A 73 -15.49 -2.11 1.21
C ILE A 73 -14.26 -1.92 2.08
N VAL A 74 -14.46 -1.54 3.33
CA VAL A 74 -13.41 -1.36 4.34
C VAL A 74 -13.44 -2.57 5.27
N ASN A 75 -12.36 -3.35 5.28
CA ASN A 75 -12.25 -4.53 6.13
C ASN A 75 -11.59 -4.18 7.47
N GLU A 76 -12.40 -4.10 8.54
CA GLU A 76 -11.94 -3.65 9.85
C GLU A 76 -10.98 -4.66 10.52
N THR A 77 -11.08 -5.95 10.20
CA THR A 77 -10.22 -6.98 10.81
C THR A 77 -8.75 -6.73 10.54
N ASN A 78 -8.41 -6.31 9.32
CA ASN A 78 -7.05 -6.04 8.91
C ASN A 78 -6.51 -4.73 9.49
N ILE A 79 -7.38 -3.80 9.87
CA ILE A 79 -6.99 -2.51 10.45
C ILE A 79 -6.53 -2.68 11.90
N ARG A 80 -7.19 -3.57 12.67
CA ARG A 80 -6.92 -3.72 14.11
C ARG A 80 -5.71 -4.62 14.46
N HIS A 81 -5.29 -5.50 13.55
CA HIS A 81 -4.24 -6.50 13.83
C HIS A 81 -2.81 -6.06 13.43
N SER A 82 -2.54 -4.77 13.23
CA SER A 82 -1.22 -4.28 12.80
C SER A 82 -0.07 -4.53 13.79
N GLY A 83 -0.32 -5.13 14.96
CA GLY A 83 0.69 -5.39 15.99
C GLY A 83 1.30 -6.80 16.01
N THR A 84 0.66 -7.81 15.43
CA THR A 84 1.16 -9.21 15.48
C THR A 84 0.89 -9.93 14.17
N TYR A 85 1.86 -9.84 13.25
CA TYR A 85 1.80 -10.53 11.96
C TYR A 85 2.09 -12.02 12.16
N SER A 86 1.09 -12.88 11.98
CA SER A 86 1.32 -14.31 11.74
C SER A 86 1.56 -14.54 10.26
N GLU A 87 2.66 -15.19 9.89
CA GLU A 87 3.12 -15.38 8.50
C GLU A 87 2.18 -16.21 7.59
N GLN A 88 1.05 -16.73 8.10
CA GLN A 88 0.25 -17.75 7.41
C GLN A 88 -1.17 -17.33 6.98
N SER A 89 -1.66 -16.14 7.33
CA SER A 89 -2.98 -15.69 6.86
C SER A 89 -2.85 -14.93 5.54
N GLU A 90 -3.50 -15.41 4.48
CA GLU A 90 -3.70 -14.63 3.25
C GLU A 90 -4.33 -13.28 3.63
N LEU A 91 -3.53 -12.22 3.60
CA LEU A 91 -3.96 -10.88 3.95
C LEU A 91 -4.90 -10.39 2.85
N THR A 92 -6.20 -10.44 3.14
CA THR A 92 -7.17 -9.65 2.39
C THR A 92 -6.77 -8.17 2.49
N PRO A 93 -6.88 -7.38 1.42
CA PRO A 93 -6.56 -5.96 1.49
C PRO A 93 -7.52 -5.28 2.50
N PRO A 94 -7.06 -4.26 3.24
CA PRO A 94 -7.93 -3.51 4.16
C PRO A 94 -9.02 -2.71 3.42
N LEU A 95 -8.85 -2.51 2.11
CA LEU A 95 -9.72 -1.74 1.24
C LEU A 95 -9.91 -2.45 -0.10
N GLU A 96 -11.15 -2.75 -0.46
CA GLU A 96 -11.55 -3.23 -1.78
C GLU A 96 -12.51 -2.23 -2.41
N SER A 97 -12.35 -1.93 -3.69
CA SER A 97 -13.23 -1.00 -4.39
C SER A 97 -13.82 -1.63 -5.64
N TYR A 98 -15.05 -1.26 -5.93
CA TYR A 98 -15.82 -1.77 -7.05
C TYR A 98 -16.49 -0.62 -7.78
N LEU A 99 -16.55 -0.71 -9.10
CA LEU A 99 -17.37 0.14 -9.93
C LEU A 99 -18.69 -0.59 -10.19
N TYR A 100 -19.79 0.03 -9.77
CA TYR A 100 -21.13 -0.40 -10.13
C TYR A 100 -21.49 0.19 -11.50
N SER A 101 -21.88 -0.67 -12.44
CA SER A 101 -22.27 -0.32 -13.81
C SER A 101 -23.71 -0.72 -14.06
N ASP A 102 -24.51 0.18 -14.65
CA ASP A 102 -25.92 -0.06 -15.04
C ASP A 102 -26.08 -1.02 -16.23
N SER A 103 -25.00 -1.64 -16.70
CA SER A 103 -25.08 -2.74 -17.65
C SER A 103 -25.97 -3.86 -17.09
N SER A 104 -26.72 -4.53 -17.97
CA SER A 104 -27.79 -5.51 -17.70
C SER A 104 -27.51 -6.62 -16.68
N ASP A 105 -26.27 -6.76 -16.24
CA ASP A 105 -25.79 -7.88 -15.45
C ASP A 105 -25.47 -7.48 -14.00
N ASP A 106 -25.70 -6.22 -13.59
CA ASP A 106 -25.49 -5.72 -12.22
C ASP A 106 -24.11 -6.09 -11.64
N ILE A 107 -23.08 -6.03 -12.49
CA ILE A 107 -21.74 -6.51 -12.15
C ILE A 107 -20.99 -5.43 -11.38
N LEU A 108 -20.55 -5.77 -10.16
CA LEU A 108 -19.51 -5.05 -9.46
C LEU A 108 -18.16 -5.35 -10.10
N VAL A 109 -17.62 -4.39 -10.86
CA VAL A 109 -16.31 -4.54 -11.49
C VAL A 109 -15.23 -4.13 -10.48
N PRO A 110 -14.31 -5.01 -10.07
CA PRO A 110 -13.24 -4.63 -9.15
C PRO A 110 -12.34 -3.56 -9.80
N ILE A 111 -11.97 -2.54 -9.02
CA ILE A 111 -11.05 -1.49 -9.47
C ILE A 111 -9.83 -1.43 -8.55
N GLU A 112 -8.68 -1.08 -9.14
CA GLU A 112 -7.44 -0.93 -8.38
C GLU A 112 -7.49 0.30 -7.48
N ASN A 113 -7.01 0.12 -6.24
CA ASN A 113 -6.95 1.17 -5.24
C ASN A 113 -5.55 1.80 -5.21
N SER A 114 -5.50 3.13 -5.29
CA SER A 114 -4.31 3.90 -4.97
C SER A 114 -4.65 4.92 -3.89
N ILE A 115 -3.80 5.02 -2.87
CA ILE A 115 -3.93 6.03 -1.83
C ILE A 115 -3.08 7.22 -2.26
N ILE A 116 -3.74 8.34 -2.52
CA ILE A 116 -3.11 9.61 -2.85
C ILE A 116 -3.49 10.56 -1.72
N SER A 117 -2.49 11.17 -1.12
CA SER A 117 -2.67 12.22 -0.11
C SER A 117 -2.09 13.52 -0.63
N ASP A 118 -2.74 14.64 -0.34
CA ASP A 118 -2.12 15.95 -0.60
C ASP A 118 -0.96 16.23 0.38
N VAL A 119 -0.26 17.35 0.20
CA VAL A 119 0.90 17.71 1.04
C VAL A 119 0.50 17.91 2.51
N THR A 120 -0.67 18.49 2.76
CA THR A 120 -1.18 18.82 4.10
C THR A 120 -1.66 17.57 4.82
N GLU A 121 -2.38 16.70 4.13
CA GLU A 121 -2.81 15.40 4.63
C GLU A 121 -1.60 14.52 4.92
N ASN A 122 -0.61 14.47 4.02
CA ASN A 122 0.62 13.72 4.25
C ASN A 122 1.39 14.26 5.47
N ALA A 123 1.50 15.58 5.64
CA ALA A 123 2.10 16.17 6.84
C ALA A 123 1.33 15.78 8.12
N SER A 124 -0.01 15.72 8.04
CA SER A 124 -0.87 15.32 9.15
C SER A 124 -0.73 13.83 9.47
N ILE A 125 -0.72 12.95 8.47
CA ILE A 125 -0.47 11.50 8.60
C ILE A 125 0.92 11.26 9.20
N ASN A 126 1.94 12.00 8.75
CA ASN A 126 3.28 11.91 9.33
C ASN A 126 3.29 12.38 10.78
N SER A 127 2.53 13.42 11.13
CA SER A 127 2.42 13.88 12.51
C SER A 127 1.73 12.84 13.39
N ILE A 128 0.61 12.28 12.92
CA ILE A 128 -0.14 11.22 13.62
C ILE A 128 0.72 9.97 13.82
N SER A 129 1.43 9.54 12.79
CA SER A 129 2.27 8.33 12.86
C SER A 129 3.50 8.51 13.76
N ASN A 130 4.08 9.72 13.80
CA ASN A 130 5.22 10.02 14.67
C ASN A 130 4.82 10.32 16.11
N PHE A 131 3.59 10.79 16.35
CA PHE A 131 3.10 11.17 17.67
C PHE A 131 1.77 10.48 18.05
N PRO A 132 1.75 9.13 18.13
CA PRO A 132 0.53 8.39 18.44
C PRO A 132 -0.06 8.72 19.82
N LYS A 133 0.74 9.32 20.72
CA LYS A 133 0.31 9.75 22.06
C LYS A 133 -0.88 10.71 22.01
N TYR A 134 -0.96 11.58 21.00
CA TYR A 134 -2.06 12.54 20.87
C TYR A 134 -3.41 11.90 20.53
N LEU A 135 -3.45 10.62 20.14
CA LEU A 135 -4.68 9.91 19.81
C LEU A 135 -5.21 9.02 20.95
N VAL A 136 -4.39 8.72 21.96
CA VAL A 136 -4.73 7.73 23.00
C VAL A 136 -5.20 8.40 24.31
N ASP A 137 -4.91 9.68 24.53
CA ASP A 137 -5.26 10.37 25.78
C ASP A 137 -6.67 10.96 25.74
N ASN A 138 -7.68 10.09 25.85
CA ASN A 138 -9.01 10.46 26.33
C ASN A 138 -9.37 9.58 27.53
N GLY A 139 -8.79 9.86 28.71
CA GLY A 139 -9.46 9.52 29.97
C GLY A 139 -8.62 8.89 31.08
N THR A 140 -7.38 8.46 30.87
CA THR A 140 -6.53 8.07 32.00
C THR A 140 -5.96 9.32 32.63
N ALA A 141 -6.46 9.64 33.84
CA ALA A 141 -6.04 10.77 34.65
C ALA A 141 -4.52 10.97 34.64
N ALA A 142 -4.10 12.23 34.63
CA ALA A 142 -2.75 12.77 34.44
C ALA A 142 -1.67 12.32 35.46
N GLY A 143 -1.81 11.18 36.12
CA GLY A 143 -0.89 10.64 37.11
C GLY A 143 -0.01 9.49 36.62
N ASP A 144 -0.41 8.74 35.60
CA ASP A 144 0.40 7.63 35.09
C ASP A 144 1.32 8.14 33.99
N THR A 145 2.53 8.51 34.38
CA THR A 145 3.66 8.65 33.45
C THR A 145 3.79 7.32 32.71
N GLU A 146 3.22 7.25 31.50
CA GLU A 146 3.38 6.10 30.62
C GLU A 146 4.87 5.80 30.54
N SER A 147 5.27 4.66 31.12
CA SER A 147 6.67 4.37 31.36
C SER A 147 7.45 4.52 30.05
N THR A 148 8.61 5.17 30.09
CA THR A 148 9.51 5.32 28.94
C THR A 148 9.73 4.01 28.18
N SER A 149 9.63 2.86 28.87
CA SER A 149 9.63 1.53 28.28
C SER A 149 8.45 1.23 27.32
N LYS A 150 7.21 1.66 27.62
CA LYS A 150 6.05 1.48 26.73
C LYS A 150 6.19 2.31 25.45
N GLN A 151 6.65 3.55 25.58
CA GLN A 151 6.91 4.41 24.41
C GLN A 151 8.01 3.81 23.53
N LEU A 152 9.11 3.35 24.13
CA LEU A 152 10.20 2.70 23.40
C LEU A 152 9.70 1.44 22.68
N LYS A 153 8.90 0.61 23.35
CA LYS A 153 8.31 -0.58 22.74
C LYS A 153 7.49 -0.24 21.49
N ARG A 154 6.62 0.77 21.54
CA ARG A 154 5.87 1.24 20.36
C ARG A 154 6.77 1.70 19.22
N GLN A 155 7.86 2.39 19.52
CA GLN A 155 8.84 2.80 18.51
C GLN A 155 9.54 1.60 17.86
N ILE A 156 9.88 0.59 18.65
CA ILE A 156 10.44 -0.67 18.16
C ILE A 156 9.43 -1.39 17.26
N ASP A 157 8.17 -1.48 17.66
CA ASP A 157 7.10 -2.13 16.89
C ASP A 157 6.84 -1.40 15.56
N ASN A 158 6.74 -0.07 15.58
CA ASN A 158 6.58 0.76 14.38
C ASN A 158 7.75 0.59 13.41
N LEU A 159 8.97 0.54 13.92
CA LEU A 159 10.15 0.30 13.11
C LEU A 159 10.11 -1.11 12.51
N ALA A 160 9.85 -2.14 13.31
CA ALA A 160 9.76 -3.52 12.85
C ALA A 160 8.73 -3.66 11.72
N TYR A 161 7.59 -2.96 11.83
CA TYR A 161 6.59 -2.90 10.77
C TYR A 161 7.11 -2.21 9.49
N ALA A 162 7.74 -1.04 9.60
CA ALA A 162 8.31 -0.34 8.45
C ALA A 162 9.36 -1.21 7.72
N VAL A 163 10.17 -1.94 8.49
CA VAL A 163 11.15 -2.91 8.03
C VAL A 163 10.49 -4.05 7.27
N PHE A 164 9.45 -4.66 7.85
CA PHE A 164 8.69 -5.73 7.22
C PHE A 164 8.08 -5.29 5.89
N MET A 165 7.48 -4.10 5.85
CA MET A 165 6.92 -3.53 4.63
C MET A 165 7.97 -3.27 3.56
N LEU A 166 9.16 -2.81 3.94
CA LEU A 166 10.27 -2.63 3.01
C LEU A 166 10.79 -3.97 2.47
N LYS A 167 10.97 -4.98 3.34
CA LYS A 167 11.34 -6.35 2.93
C LYS A 167 10.36 -6.89 1.89
N ASN A 168 9.05 -6.78 2.14
CA ASN A 168 8.02 -7.23 1.20
C ASN A 168 8.09 -6.52 -0.15
N LYS A 169 8.35 -5.20 -0.16
CA LYS A 169 8.55 -4.45 -1.42
C LYS A 169 9.77 -4.95 -2.19
N VAL A 170 10.88 -5.22 -1.50
CA VAL A 170 12.10 -5.77 -2.12
C VAL A 170 11.85 -7.17 -2.68
N THR A 171 11.19 -8.05 -1.92
CA THR A 171 10.84 -9.40 -2.38
C THR A 171 9.97 -9.38 -3.64
N LYS A 172 8.96 -8.50 -3.70
CA LYS A 172 8.13 -8.34 -4.92
C LYS A 172 8.95 -7.87 -6.13
N LEU A 173 9.91 -6.98 -5.92
CA LEU A 173 10.82 -6.54 -6.99
C LEU A 173 11.72 -7.68 -7.48
N LEU A 174 12.21 -8.53 -6.57
CA LEU A 174 13.00 -9.73 -6.92
C LEU A 174 12.16 -10.72 -7.73
N GLN A 175 10.96 -11.03 -7.27
CA GLN A 175 10.03 -11.93 -7.98
C GLN A 175 9.69 -11.41 -9.38
N TYR A 176 9.43 -10.11 -9.51
CA TYR A 176 9.19 -9.48 -10.81
C TYR A 176 10.40 -9.64 -11.73
N TYR A 177 11.61 -9.46 -11.21
CA TYR A 177 12.84 -9.65 -11.98
C TYR A 177 13.00 -11.10 -12.46
N ASP A 178 12.82 -12.08 -11.57
CA ASP A 178 12.90 -13.49 -11.90
C ASP A 178 11.88 -13.88 -12.99
N SER A 179 10.66 -13.31 -12.92
CA SER A 179 9.61 -13.54 -13.91
C SER A 179 10.00 -13.04 -15.31
N ILE A 180 10.67 -11.89 -15.42
CA ILE A 180 11.17 -11.37 -16.70
C ILE A 180 12.26 -12.28 -17.25
N THR A 181 13.21 -12.69 -16.41
CA THR A 181 14.34 -13.52 -16.86
C THR A 181 13.90 -14.92 -17.30
N ASN A 182 12.91 -15.51 -16.63
CA ASN A 182 12.42 -16.85 -16.96
C ASN A 182 11.56 -16.88 -18.24
N THR A 183 10.87 -15.79 -18.56
CA THR A 183 10.03 -15.70 -19.77
C THR A 183 10.87 -15.70 -21.06
N ASN A 184 12.08 -15.14 -21.03
CA ASN A 184 12.94 -15.05 -22.21
C ASN A 184 13.69 -16.35 -22.57
N ASN A 185 13.78 -17.33 -21.66
CA ASN A 185 14.55 -18.55 -21.90
C ASN A 185 13.76 -19.69 -22.56
N ASN A 186 12.44 -19.55 -22.73
CA ASN A 186 11.59 -20.68 -23.16
C ASN A 186 11.08 -20.58 -24.61
N ASN A 187 11.55 -19.62 -25.42
CA ASN A 187 11.04 -19.41 -26.78
C ASN A 187 12.07 -19.65 -27.91
N ASN A 188 13.15 -20.41 -27.66
CA ASN A 188 14.15 -20.70 -28.69
C ASN A 188 14.25 -22.20 -29.04
N ASN A 189 13.11 -22.83 -29.31
CA ASN A 189 13.09 -24.10 -30.02
C ASN A 189 11.77 -24.26 -30.78
N ASN A 190 11.60 -23.53 -31.89
CA ASN A 190 11.13 -24.09 -33.17
C ASN A 190 10.84 -22.97 -34.20
N ASN A 191 11.60 -23.02 -35.29
CA ASN A 191 11.23 -22.67 -36.66
C ASN A 191 11.93 -21.45 -37.30
N ASN A 192 12.48 -21.79 -38.46
CA ASN A 192 13.35 -21.06 -39.34
C ASN A 192 12.52 -20.09 -40.22
N ASN A 193 13.12 -18.93 -40.48
CA ASN A 193 12.92 -18.03 -41.62
C ASN A 193 12.12 -16.72 -41.44
N ASN A 194 12.84 -15.65 -41.79
CA ASN A 194 12.43 -14.32 -42.25
C ASN A 194 12.27 -13.15 -41.26
N ASN A 195 13.42 -12.58 -40.91
CA ASN A 195 13.86 -11.19 -41.06
C ASN A 195 12.88 -10.00 -40.88
N ASN A 196 13.32 -9.11 -39.98
CA ASN A 196 13.19 -7.65 -39.97
C ASN A 196 11.94 -7.02 -39.31
N ASN A 197 12.07 -6.72 -38.00
CA ASN A 197 11.97 -5.36 -37.42
C ASN A 197 11.70 -5.46 -35.90
N ASN A 198 12.74 -5.60 -35.07
CA ASN A 198 12.58 -5.64 -33.61
C ASN A 198 13.66 -4.81 -32.90
N ASN A 199 13.61 -3.48 -33.06
CA ASN A 199 14.56 -2.54 -32.42
C ASN A 199 13.93 -1.72 -31.27
N ASN A 200 12.75 -2.09 -30.75
CA ASN A 200 12.02 -1.23 -29.81
C ASN A 200 11.97 -1.73 -28.35
N ASN A 201 12.57 -2.88 -28.02
CA ASN A 201 12.45 -3.45 -26.67
C ASN A 201 13.62 -3.13 -25.71
N ASN A 202 14.72 -2.53 -26.20
CA ASN A 202 15.93 -2.31 -25.38
C ASN A 202 15.86 -1.06 -24.46
N ASN A 203 14.97 -0.10 -24.76
CA ASN A 203 14.89 1.14 -23.99
C ASN A 203 14.24 0.96 -22.60
N ASN A 204 13.38 -0.04 -22.42
CA ASN A 204 12.65 -0.23 -21.16
C ASN A 204 13.53 -0.81 -20.04
N ILE A 205 14.50 -1.65 -20.40
CA ILE A 205 15.45 -2.28 -19.45
C ILE A 205 16.36 -1.21 -18.83
N THR A 206 16.82 -0.26 -19.65
CA THR A 206 17.73 0.82 -19.21
C THR A 206 17.07 1.78 -18.21
N SER A 207 15.79 2.12 -18.41
CA SER A 207 15.02 2.98 -17.49
C SER A 207 14.86 2.34 -16.10
N ASN A 208 14.50 1.04 -16.07
CA ASN A 208 14.33 0.30 -14.82
C ASN A 208 15.64 0.14 -14.05
N ARG A 209 16.77 -0.07 -14.76
CA ARG A 209 18.11 -0.11 -14.15
C ARG A 209 18.46 1.20 -13.44
N ASN A 210 18.18 2.33 -14.07
CA ASN A 210 18.45 3.64 -13.48
C ASN A 210 17.61 3.89 -12.22
N LYS A 211 16.35 3.42 -12.21
CA LYS A 211 15.48 3.49 -11.03
C LYS A 211 16.01 2.64 -9.88
N ILE A 212 16.45 1.41 -10.15
CA ILE A 212 17.07 0.53 -9.14
C ILE A 212 18.34 1.16 -8.58
N ASN A 213 19.25 1.64 -9.44
CA ASN A 213 20.48 2.29 -9.00
C ASN A 213 20.21 3.51 -8.10
N ARG A 214 19.22 4.34 -8.43
CA ARG A 214 18.82 5.48 -7.60
C ARG A 214 18.33 5.03 -6.21
N LEU A 215 17.49 4.01 -6.15
CA LEU A 215 17.02 3.45 -4.88
C LEU A 215 18.17 2.89 -4.04
N THR A 216 19.13 2.20 -4.67
CA THR A 216 20.32 1.68 -4.00
C THR A 216 21.17 2.77 -3.37
N VAL A 217 21.45 3.85 -4.12
CA VAL A 217 22.23 4.99 -3.63
C VAL A 217 21.49 5.71 -2.49
N GLN A 218 20.18 5.94 -2.65
CA GLN A 218 19.36 6.56 -1.60
C GLN A 218 19.37 5.75 -0.30
N LEU A 219 19.31 4.42 -0.41
CA LEU A 219 19.37 3.54 0.75
C LEU A 219 20.75 3.60 1.40
N ALA A 220 21.83 3.45 0.64
CA ALA A 220 23.20 3.53 1.15
C ALA A 220 23.48 4.86 1.88
N ASN A 221 22.99 5.99 1.34
CA ASN A 221 23.14 7.29 1.98
C ASN A 221 22.39 7.38 3.32
N LYS A 222 21.17 6.82 3.41
CA LYS A 222 20.43 6.75 4.67
C LYS A 222 21.14 5.89 5.71
N ILE A 223 21.82 4.83 5.28
CA ILE A 223 22.62 3.95 6.15
C ILE A 223 23.81 4.68 6.73
N ASN A 224 24.56 5.37 5.88
CA ASN A 224 25.73 6.14 6.31
C ASN A 224 25.30 7.26 7.28
N ALA A 225 24.21 7.98 6.99
CA ALA A 225 23.68 8.99 7.89
C ALA A 225 23.28 8.40 9.24
N PHE A 226 22.68 7.21 9.25
CA PHE A 226 22.30 6.51 10.47
C PHE A 226 23.53 6.05 11.28
N GLN A 227 24.56 5.51 10.62
CA GLN A 227 25.84 5.14 11.27
C GLN A 227 26.54 6.37 11.89
N SER A 228 26.58 7.50 11.18
CA SER A 228 27.19 8.73 11.70
C SER A 228 26.43 9.30 12.91
N GLN A 229 25.12 9.08 12.99
CA GLN A 229 24.34 9.44 14.19
C GLN A 229 24.68 8.57 15.41
N GLN A 230 25.07 7.30 15.22
CA GLN A 230 25.46 6.41 16.32
C GLN A 230 26.77 6.81 16.98
N GLN A 231 27.74 7.32 16.21
CA GLN A 231 29.06 7.70 16.74
C GLN A 231 29.00 8.90 17.72
N ASN A 232 27.89 9.65 17.72
CA ASN A 232 27.73 10.84 18.56
C ASN A 232 26.89 10.60 19.84
N GLN A 233 26.44 9.37 20.12
CA GLN A 233 25.57 9.08 21.28
C GLN A 233 26.10 7.90 22.11
N GLU A 234 27.17 8.14 22.89
CA GLU A 234 27.83 7.11 23.71
C GLU A 234 27.13 6.76 25.04
N ASN A 235 25.96 7.32 25.37
CA ASN A 235 25.43 7.23 26.74
C ASN A 235 23.97 6.79 26.90
N GLN A 236 23.46 5.79 26.16
CA GLN A 236 22.28 4.99 26.59
C GLN A 236 22.35 3.54 26.10
N HIS A 237 22.31 2.58 27.02
CA HIS A 237 22.56 1.15 26.75
C HIS A 237 21.37 0.41 26.07
N ASN A 238 20.19 1.04 25.99
CA ASN A 238 18.98 0.46 25.40
C ASN A 238 18.71 0.94 23.96
N THR A 239 19.28 2.07 23.54
CA THR A 239 19.24 2.51 22.13
C THR A 239 20.12 1.64 21.25
N THR A 240 21.18 1.06 21.82
CA THR A 240 22.20 0.29 21.12
C THR A 240 21.66 -1.00 20.49
N GLN A 241 20.71 -1.70 21.12
CA GLN A 241 20.10 -2.90 20.54
C GLN A 241 19.18 -2.59 19.36
N LEU A 242 18.37 -1.54 19.47
CA LEU A 242 17.52 -1.07 18.38
C LEU A 242 18.35 -0.56 17.20
N GLN A 243 19.39 0.20 17.50
CA GLN A 243 20.37 0.70 16.54
C GLN A 243 21.14 -0.43 15.86
N PHE A 244 21.48 -1.49 16.60
CA PHE A 244 22.12 -2.70 16.05
C PHE A 244 21.18 -3.46 15.10
N LEU A 245 19.92 -3.65 15.49
CA LEU A 245 18.88 -4.24 14.63
C LEU A 245 18.66 -3.42 13.35
N GLN A 246 18.59 -2.09 13.47
CA GLN A 246 18.51 -1.19 12.32
C GLN A 246 19.73 -1.32 11.41
N LEU A 247 20.93 -1.38 11.99
CA LEU A 247 22.18 -1.47 11.25
C LEU A 247 22.36 -2.83 10.55
N SER A 248 22.04 -3.93 11.23
CA SER A 248 22.08 -5.29 10.68
C SER A 248 21.16 -5.40 9.48
N LEU A 249 19.92 -4.94 9.62
CA LEU A 249 18.95 -4.97 8.54
C LEU A 249 19.37 -4.10 7.35
N LEU A 250 19.82 -2.88 7.62
CA LEU A 250 20.31 -1.98 6.58
C LEU A 250 21.48 -2.61 5.81
N THR A 251 22.35 -3.34 6.52
CA THR A 251 23.45 -4.11 5.95
C THR A 251 22.93 -5.23 5.04
N ASP A 252 21.94 -5.99 5.50
CA ASP A 252 21.30 -7.06 4.70
C ASP A 252 20.65 -6.50 3.42
N GLN A 253 20.02 -5.33 3.50
CA GLN A 253 19.43 -4.65 2.34
C GLN A 253 20.48 -4.20 1.34
N VAL A 254 21.60 -3.64 1.80
CA VAL A 254 22.73 -3.28 0.92
C VAL A 254 23.32 -4.52 0.27
N GLN A 255 23.43 -5.62 1.00
CA GLN A 255 23.95 -6.87 0.46
C GLN A 255 23.03 -7.44 -0.62
N ALA A 256 21.71 -7.44 -0.40
CA ALA A 256 20.73 -7.84 -1.41
C ALA A 256 20.83 -6.97 -2.68
N LEU A 257 20.98 -5.66 -2.53
CA LEU A 257 21.16 -4.75 -3.66
C LEU A 257 22.49 -4.96 -4.39
N ARG A 258 23.58 -5.26 -3.68
CA ARG A 258 24.88 -5.62 -4.28
C ARG A 258 24.79 -6.93 -5.07
N MET A 259 24.09 -7.94 -4.54
CA MET A 259 23.83 -9.18 -5.26
C MET A 259 23.05 -8.94 -6.55
N LEU A 260 21.99 -8.13 -6.49
CA LEU A 260 21.24 -7.70 -7.67
C LEU A 260 22.14 -6.99 -8.69
N GLN A 261 22.96 -6.05 -8.23
CA GLN A 261 23.87 -5.31 -9.11
C GLN A 261 24.90 -6.24 -9.77
N SER A 262 25.45 -7.20 -9.02
CA SER A 262 26.37 -8.21 -9.55
C SER A 262 25.70 -9.07 -10.62
N ARG A 263 24.47 -9.53 -10.36
CA ARG A 263 23.72 -10.34 -11.31
C ARG A 263 23.41 -9.58 -12.61
N ILE A 264 23.03 -8.32 -12.50
CA ILE A 264 22.84 -7.43 -13.65
C ILE A 264 24.13 -7.31 -14.47
N LYS A 265 25.30 -7.17 -13.82
CA LYS A 265 26.60 -7.14 -14.51
C LYS A 265 26.89 -8.43 -15.26
N THR A 266 26.63 -9.59 -14.65
CA THR A 266 26.85 -10.89 -15.31
C THR A 266 25.97 -11.06 -16.54
N LEU A 267 24.70 -10.67 -16.46
CA LEU A 267 23.77 -10.77 -17.59
C LEU A 267 24.20 -9.88 -18.75
N MET A 268 24.66 -8.65 -18.47
CA MET A 268 25.20 -7.78 -19.53
C MET A 268 26.45 -8.38 -20.19
N ALA A 269 27.34 -9.00 -19.42
CA ALA A 269 28.52 -9.65 -19.98
C ALA A 269 28.12 -10.82 -20.90
N GLN A 270 27.06 -11.56 -20.55
CA GLN A 270 26.52 -12.63 -21.40
C GLN A 270 25.90 -12.08 -22.68
N GLU A 271 25.14 -10.98 -22.61
CA GLU A 271 24.55 -10.33 -23.79
C GLU A 271 25.61 -9.86 -24.79
N VAL A 272 26.71 -9.26 -24.32
CA VAL A 272 27.83 -8.83 -25.18
C VAL A 272 28.50 -10.02 -25.87
N ILE A 273 28.64 -11.16 -25.20
CA ILE A 273 29.22 -12.37 -25.80
C ILE A 273 28.27 -12.91 -26.89
N THR A 274 26.96 -12.90 -26.66
CA THR A 274 25.98 -13.35 -27.65
C THR A 274 25.83 -12.39 -28.83
N SER A 275 26.08 -11.09 -28.68
CA SER A 275 26.01 -10.14 -29.80
C SER A 275 27.26 -10.14 -30.69
N THR A 276 28.35 -10.74 -30.23
CA THR A 276 29.64 -10.78 -30.95
C THR A 276 29.86 -12.12 -31.68
N ARG A 277 28.93 -13.08 -31.53
CA ARG A 277 28.90 -14.34 -32.27
C ARG A 277 27.80 -14.32 -33.31
#